data_AF-A0A376ZKW6-F1
#
_entry.id   AF-A0A376ZKW6-F1
#
_cell.length_a   1.000
_cell.length_b   1.000
_cell.length_c   1.000
_cell.angle_alpha   90.00
_cell.angle_beta   90.00
_cell.angle_gamma   90.00
#
_symmetry.space_group_name_H-M   'P 1'
#
loop_
_entity.id
_entity.type
_entity.pdbx_description
1 polymer ?
#
loop_
_entity_poly.entity_id
_entity_poly.type
_entity_poly.pdbx_seq_one_letter_code
_entity_poly.pdbx_strand_id
1 'polypeptide(L)'
;MSIKQMPGRVLISLLLSVTGLLSGCASHNENASLLAKKQAQNISQNLPIKSAGYTLVLAQSSGTTVKMTIISEAGYTNHADA
;
A
#
# COMPACT_ATOMS: atom_id res chain seq x y z
N MET A 1 51.61 -17.28 -30.68
CA MET A 1 50.23 -16.79 -30.49
C MET A 1 50.27 -15.65 -29.49
N SER A 2 49.90 -14.43 -29.89
CA SER A 2 49.99 -13.23 -29.03
C SER A 2 48.64 -13.00 -28.35
N ILE A 3 48.62 -13.07 -27.02
CA ILE A 3 47.42 -12.86 -26.21
C ILE A 3 47.22 -11.35 -26.09
N LYS A 4 46.29 -10.83 -26.89
CA LYS A 4 45.89 -9.42 -26.90
C LYS A 4 45.21 -9.09 -25.56
N GLN A 5 45.95 -8.48 -24.62
CA GLN A 5 45.36 -8.02 -23.35
C GLN A 5 44.26 -7.00 -23.65
N MET A 6 43.02 -7.34 -23.31
CA MET A 6 41.92 -6.38 -23.31
C MET A 6 42.07 -5.45 -22.09
N PRO A 7 41.89 -4.13 -22.27
CA PRO A 7 42.13 -3.15 -21.22
C PRO A 7 41.12 -3.34 -20.08
N GLY A 8 41.63 -3.57 -18.87
CA GLY A 8 40.84 -3.78 -17.64
C GLY A 8 39.86 -2.65 -17.27
N ARG A 9 39.85 -1.54 -18.02
CA ARG A 9 38.88 -0.46 -17.91
C ARG A 9 37.46 -0.87 -18.30
N VAL A 10 37.28 -1.79 -19.25
CA VAL A 10 35.95 -2.23 -19.70
C VAL A 10 35.24 -3.04 -18.60
N LEU A 11 35.98 -3.86 -17.84
CA LEU A 11 35.43 -4.61 -16.71
C LEU A 11 34.92 -3.70 -15.58
N ILE A 12 35.64 -2.61 -15.31
CA ILE A 12 35.28 -1.66 -14.24
C ILE A 12 34.02 -0.88 -14.62
N SER A 13 33.90 -0.45 -15.87
CA SER A 13 32.69 0.20 -16.39
C SER A 13 31.46 -0.72 -16.35
N LEU A 14 31.66 -2.01 -16.66
CA LEU A 14 30.59 -3.00 -16.57
C LEU A 14 30.14 -3.24 -15.12
N LEU A 15 31.08 -3.37 -14.18
CA LEU A 15 30.78 -3.54 -12.75
C LEU A 15 30.01 -2.35 -12.16
N LEU A 16 30.38 -1.11 -12.52
CA LEU A 16 29.70 0.10 -12.04
C LEU A 16 28.28 0.24 -12.60
N SER A 17 28.01 -0.26 -13.80
CA SER A 17 26.66 -0.22 -14.40
C SER A 17 25.65 -1.13 -13.70
N VAL A 18 26.11 -2.16 -12.99
CA VAL A 18 25.21 -3.08 -12.25
C VAL A 18 24.83 -2.50 -10.88
N THR A 19 25.69 -1.73 -10.23
CA THR A 19 25.42 -1.15 -8.90
C THR A 19 24.31 -0.08 -8.92
N GLY A 20 24.14 0.62 -10.04
CA GLY A 20 23.11 1.66 -10.20
C GLY A 20 21.71 1.15 -10.54
N LEU A 21 21.55 -0.11 -10.94
CA LEU A 21 20.24 -0.66 -11.35
C LEU A 21 19.39 -1.12 -10.16
N LEU A 22 19.99 -1.52 -9.03
CA LEU A 22 19.26 -2.11 -7.89
C LEU A 22 18.72 -1.08 -6.89
N SER A 23 19.14 0.19 -6.94
CA SER A 23 18.59 1.24 -6.08
C SER A 23 17.16 1.68 -6.47
N GLY A 24 16.65 1.20 -7.62
CA GLY A 24 15.31 1.53 -8.13
C GLY A 24 14.14 0.70 -7.59
N CYS A 25 14.39 -0.34 -6.79
CA CYS A 25 13.34 -1.28 -6.36
C CYS A 25 12.79 -1.07 -4.94
N ALA A 26 13.38 -0.17 -4.14
CA ALA A 26 12.92 0.08 -2.76
C ALA A 26 11.87 1.21 -2.64
N SER A 27 11.76 2.08 -3.66
CA SER A 27 10.98 3.34 -3.62
C SER A 27 9.49 3.20 -3.98
N HIS A 28 9.04 2.01 -4.41
CA HIS A 28 7.63 1.83 -4.77
C HIS A 28 6.70 1.67 -3.54
N ASN A 29 7.26 1.41 -2.36
CA ASN A 29 6.49 1.10 -1.15
C ASN A 29 6.04 2.37 -0.39
N GLU A 30 6.85 3.44 -0.35
CA GLU A 30 6.44 4.68 0.34
C GLU A 30 5.15 5.29 -0.23
N ASN A 31 4.97 5.23 -1.56
CA ASN A 31 3.80 5.79 -2.23
C ASN A 31 2.53 5.01 -1.89
N ALA A 32 2.60 3.68 -1.84
CA ALA A 32 1.45 2.86 -1.47
C ALA A 32 0.97 3.14 -0.03
N SER A 33 1.89 3.41 0.90
CA SER A 33 1.52 3.78 2.27
C SER A 33 0.87 5.17 2.35
N LEU A 34 1.37 6.14 1.59
CA LEU A 34 0.77 7.47 1.50
C LEU A 34 -0.64 7.42 0.89
N LEU A 35 -0.84 6.61 -0.14
CA LEU A 35 -2.14 6.40 -0.76
C LEU A 35 -3.12 5.75 0.23
N ALA A 36 -2.70 4.70 0.95
CA ALA A 36 -3.52 4.07 1.99
C ALA A 36 -3.91 5.07 3.08
N LYS A 37 -2.97 5.93 3.51
CA LYS A 37 -3.23 7.02 4.48
C LYS A 37 -4.24 8.02 3.96
N LYS A 38 -4.08 8.51 2.73
CA LYS A 38 -5.00 9.49 2.13
C LYS A 38 -6.40 8.89 1.94
N GLN A 39 -6.48 7.62 1.57
CA GLN A 39 -7.74 6.92 1.41
C GLN A 39 -8.47 6.72 2.74
N ALA A 40 -7.76 6.28 3.79
CA ALA A 40 -8.33 6.17 5.13
C ALA A 40 -8.86 7.53 5.63
N GLN A 41 -8.13 8.61 5.38
CA GLN A 41 -8.58 9.98 5.71
C GLN A 41 -9.83 10.39 4.93
N ASN A 42 -9.87 10.13 3.63
CA ASN A 42 -11.03 10.47 2.78
C ASN A 42 -12.29 9.72 3.24
N ILE A 43 -12.17 8.41 3.49
CA ILE A 43 -13.28 7.62 4.04
C ILE A 43 -13.73 8.18 5.40
N SER A 44 -12.75 8.51 6.27
CA SER A 44 -13.03 9.00 7.63
C SER A 44 -13.84 10.30 7.66
N GLN A 45 -13.74 11.15 6.63
CA GLN A 45 -14.51 12.40 6.55
C GLN A 45 -16.01 12.17 6.38
N ASN A 46 -16.41 11.00 5.90
CA ASN A 46 -17.81 10.67 5.62
C ASN A 46 -18.41 9.68 6.62
N LEU A 47 -17.68 9.36 7.69
CA LEU A 47 -18.16 8.45 8.72
C LEU A 47 -19.17 9.14 9.66
N PRO A 48 -20.17 8.40 10.18
CA PRO A 48 -20.44 6.98 9.92
C PRO A 48 -21.15 6.73 8.56
N ILE A 49 -20.79 5.64 7.88
CA ILE A 49 -21.42 5.23 6.61
C ILE A 49 -22.31 4.01 6.85
N LYS A 50 -23.60 4.12 6.54
CA LYS A 50 -24.58 3.03 6.68
C LYS A 50 -24.83 2.36 5.33
N SER A 51 -24.78 1.03 5.29
CA SER A 51 -25.09 0.26 4.08
C SER A 51 -25.47 -1.18 4.43
N ALA A 52 -26.54 -1.70 3.81
CA ALA A 52 -26.96 -3.11 3.90
C ALA A 52 -27.05 -3.70 5.32
N GLY A 53 -27.52 -2.92 6.30
CA GLY A 53 -27.61 -3.37 7.70
C GLY A 53 -26.26 -3.39 8.44
N TYR A 54 -25.27 -2.66 7.94
CA TYR A 54 -24.00 -2.44 8.59
C TYR A 54 -23.67 -0.94 8.66
N THR A 55 -22.91 -0.55 9.67
CA THR A 55 -22.34 0.79 9.80
C THR A 55 -20.83 0.71 9.86
N LEU A 56 -20.16 1.32 8.88
CA LEU A 56 -18.73 1.60 8.95
C LEU A 56 -18.52 2.79 9.90
N VAL A 57 -17.76 2.59 10.98
CA VAL A 57 -17.55 3.60 12.04
C VAL A 57 -16.11 4.10 12.13
N LEU A 58 -15.15 3.38 11.54
CA LEU A 58 -13.74 3.75 11.58
C LEU A 58 -13.02 3.27 10.32
N ALA A 59 -12.14 4.10 9.78
CA ALA A 59 -11.20 3.74 8.73
C ALA A 59 -9.79 4.25 9.11
N GLN A 60 -8.80 3.36 9.10
CA GLN A 60 -7.42 3.66 9.51
C GLN A 60 -6.42 3.06 8.52
N SER A 61 -5.34 3.77 8.24
CA SER A 61 -4.24 3.23 7.44
C SER A 61 -3.23 2.49 8.31
N SER A 62 -2.77 1.33 7.88
CA SER A 62 -1.72 0.53 8.49
C SER A 62 -0.77 0.04 7.40
N GLY A 63 0.39 0.69 7.26
CA GLY A 63 1.29 0.48 6.13
C GLY A 63 0.60 0.83 4.81
N THR A 64 0.49 -0.14 3.92
CA THR A 64 -0.21 -0.06 2.61
C THR A 64 -1.66 -0.53 2.65
N THR A 65 -2.18 -0.89 3.83
CA THR A 65 -3.55 -1.41 4.01
C THR A 65 -4.45 -0.35 4.65
N VAL A 66 -5.73 -0.32 4.26
CA VAL A 66 -6.78 0.40 4.98
C VAL A 66 -7.58 -0.60 5.82
N LYS A 67 -7.55 -0.44 7.14
CA LYS A 67 -8.35 -1.20 8.11
C LYS A 67 -9.67 -0.47 8.35
N MET A 68 -10.77 -1.21 8.27
CA MET A 68 -12.12 -0.70 8.44
C MET A 68 -12.79 -1.41 9.62
N THR A 69 -13.44 -0.67 10.52
CA THR A 69 -14.25 -1.25 11.60
C THR A 69 -15.72 -1.07 11.26
N ILE A 70 -16.42 -2.18 11.12
CA ILE A 70 -17.81 -2.24 10.70
C ILE A 70 -18.62 -2.88 11.84
N ILE A 71 -19.72 -2.25 12.19
CA ILE A 71 -20.71 -2.75 13.16
C ILE A 71 -21.88 -3.32 12.35
N SER A 72 -22.38 -4.50 12.74
CA SER A 72 -23.64 -5.02 12.20
C SER A 72 -24.81 -4.42 12.97
N GLU A 73 -25.81 -3.94 12.24
CA GLU A 73 -27.07 -3.41 12.79
C GLU A 73 -28.11 -4.52 13.03
N ALA A 74 -27.72 -5.81 12.92
CA ALA A 74 -28.58 -6.93 13.26
C ALA A 74 -28.87 -6.95 14.77
N GLY A 75 -29.90 -6.19 15.19
CA GLY A 75 -30.21 -6.04 16.61
C GLY A 75 -31.40 -5.14 17.00
N TYR A 76 -32.17 -4.56 16.07
CA TYR A 76 -33.39 -3.79 16.43
C TYR A 76 -34.66 -4.33 15.75
N THR A 77 -34.84 -5.65 15.70
CA THR A 77 -36.19 -6.21 15.53
C THR A 77 -36.74 -6.48 16.92
N ASN A 78 -37.23 -5.42 17.60
CA ASN A 78 -38.27 -5.63 18.60
C ASN A 78 -39.49 -6.13 17.81
N HIS A 79 -39.66 -7.45 17.81
CA HIS A 79 -40.87 -8.13 17.37
C HIS A 79 -41.98 -7.78 18.37
N ALA A 80 -42.56 -6.60 18.19
CA ALA A 80 -43.73 -6.12 18.92
C ALA A 80 -44.58 -5.31 17.94
N ASP A 81 -45.05 -5.96 16.88
CA ASP A 81 -46.18 -5.53 16.05
C ASP A 81 -46.56 -6.72 15.16
N ALA A 82 -47.37 -7.62 15.71
CA ALA A 82 -48.20 -8.58 14.99
C ALA A 82 -49.45 -8.86 15.84
#